data_AF-A0A7C6X7C9-F1
#
_entry.id   AF-A0A7C6X7C9-F1
#
_cell.length_a   1.000
_cell.length_b   1.000
_cell.length_c   1.000
_cell.angle_alpha   90.00
_cell.angle_beta   90.00
_cell.angle_gamma   90.00
#
_symmetry.space_group_name_H-M   'P 1'
#
loop_
_entity.id
_entity.type
_entity.pdbx_description
1 polymer ?
#
loop_
_entity_poly.entity_id
_entity_poly.type
_entity_poly.pdbx_seq_one_letter_code
_entity_poly.pdbx_strand_id
1 'polypeptide(L)'
;MTTKARQTRLALLLGVLVALFTATIFAVGVGILNGTPLLLQNILAMSVLGLILGSIAFLFLFFRLYYALGIYAAGLVLGSAVMISTFLKGVAGWEDLIGLLSYLLLVGMGLALGLLVQLIVYLVQRNKKAKEGGQAP
;
A
#
# COMPACT_ATOMS: atom_id res chain seq x y z
N MET A 1 16.76 -12.45 22.10
CA MET A 1 16.42 -11.30 21.23
C MET A 1 15.05 -10.77 21.64
N THR A 2 14.94 -9.50 22.03
CA THR A 2 13.68 -8.93 22.54
C THR A 2 12.62 -8.92 21.43
N THR A 3 11.39 -9.34 21.75
CA THR A 3 10.25 -9.46 20.83
C THR A 3 9.95 -8.17 20.05
N LYS A 4 10.22 -7.00 20.65
CA LYS A 4 10.14 -5.69 19.97
C LYS A 4 11.13 -5.54 18.82
N ALA A 5 12.40 -5.90 19.03
CA ALA A 5 13.45 -5.75 18.00
C ALA A 5 13.16 -6.61 16.76
N ARG A 6 12.62 -7.82 16.97
CA ARG A 6 12.17 -8.69 15.86
C ARG A 6 11.02 -8.06 15.09
N GLN A 7 10.03 -7.48 15.77
CA GLN A 7 8.89 -6.86 15.11
C GLN A 7 9.29 -5.63 14.29
N THR A 8 10.14 -4.76 14.82
CA THR A 8 10.63 -3.59 14.06
C THR A 8 11.40 -4.00 12.81
N ARG A 9 12.23 -5.05 12.90
CA ARG A 9 12.93 -5.60 11.74
C ARG A 9 11.96 -6.13 10.68
N LEU A 10 10.91 -6.86 11.09
CA LEU A 10 9.88 -7.34 10.16
C LEU A 10 9.12 -6.19 9.49
N ALA A 11 8.75 -5.16 10.25
CA ALA A 11 8.13 -3.96 9.70
C ALA A 11 9.04 -3.29 8.66
N LEU A 12 10.33 -3.14 8.97
CA LEU A 12 11.31 -2.53 8.08
C LEU A 12 11.48 -3.35 6.80
N LEU A 13 11.64 -4.67 6.92
CA LEU A 13 11.72 -5.57 5.77
C LEU A 13 10.47 -5.47 4.89
N LEU A 14 9.28 -5.46 5.48
CA LEU A 14 8.04 -5.31 4.72
C LEU A 14 7.97 -3.97 4.00
N GLY A 15 8.30 -2.87 4.68
CA GLY A 15 8.30 -1.54 4.07
C GLY A 15 9.27 -1.43 2.90
N VAL A 16 10.48 -1.98 3.04
CA VAL A 16 11.47 -2.04 1.95
C VAL A 16 10.96 -2.90 0.79
N LEU A 17 10.37 -4.07 1.07
CA LEU A 17 9.81 -4.94 0.03
C LEU A 17 8.68 -4.24 -0.74
N VAL A 18 7.78 -3.53 -0.06
CA VAL A 18 6.70 -2.78 -0.70
C VAL A 18 7.25 -1.60 -1.51
N ALA A 19 8.28 -0.92 -1.01
CA ALA A 19 8.93 0.16 -1.75
C ALA A 19 9.59 -0.34 -3.03
N LEU A 20 10.36 -1.42 -2.94
CA LEU A 20 11.00 -2.05 -4.10
C LEU A 20 9.95 -2.57 -5.09
N PHE A 21 8.92 -3.27 -4.59
CA PHE A 21 7.81 -3.75 -5.43
C PHE A 21 7.16 -2.60 -6.20
N THR A 22 6.82 -1.51 -5.52
CA THR A 22 6.20 -0.33 -6.14
C THR A 22 7.12 0.30 -7.19
N ALA A 23 8.39 0.53 -6.85
CA ALA A 23 9.36 1.11 -7.77
C ALA A 23 9.56 0.22 -9.01
N THR A 24 9.65 -1.10 -8.83
CA THR A 24 9.78 -2.07 -9.93
C THR A 24 8.53 -2.10 -10.81
N ILE A 25 7.33 -2.14 -10.22
CA ILE A 25 6.06 -2.10 -10.97
C ILE A 25 6.00 -0.85 -11.84
N PHE A 26 6.38 0.31 -11.31
CA PHE A 26 6.40 1.56 -12.07
C PHE A 26 7.49 1.58 -13.13
N ALA A 27 8.69 1.09 -12.84
CA ALA A 27 9.76 1.01 -13.83
C ALA A 27 9.38 0.12 -15.02
N VAL A 28 8.71 -1.01 -14.75
CA VAL A 28 8.19 -1.90 -15.79
C VAL A 28 7.00 -1.25 -16.50
N GLY A 29 6.01 -0.76 -15.77
CA GLY A 29 4.79 -0.19 -16.34
C GLY A 29 5.05 1.06 -17.18
N VAL A 30 5.64 2.08 -16.57
CA VAL A 30 5.89 3.37 -17.24
C VAL A 30 7.09 3.26 -18.20
N GLY A 31 8.19 2.63 -17.76
CA GLY A 31 9.41 2.56 -18.55
C GLY A 31 9.32 1.62 -19.75
N ILE A 32 8.87 0.40 -19.53
CA ILE A 32 8.89 -0.66 -20.55
C ILE A 32 7.57 -0.68 -21.32
N LEU A 33 6.42 -0.74 -20.64
CA LEU A 33 5.13 -0.92 -21.33
C LEU A 33 4.64 0.36 -21.99
N ASN A 34 4.80 1.51 -21.32
CA ASN A 34 4.39 2.80 -21.85
C ASN A 34 5.48 3.47 -22.72
N GLY A 35 6.64 2.84 -22.89
CA GLY A 35 7.75 3.34 -23.71
C GLY A 35 8.35 4.67 -23.24
N THR A 36 8.09 5.07 -21.99
CA THR A 36 8.55 6.36 -21.47
C THR A 36 10.05 6.27 -21.13
N PRO A 37 10.90 7.22 -21.58
CA PRO A 37 12.32 7.17 -21.28
C PRO A 37 12.56 7.24 -19.77
N LEU A 38 13.37 6.32 -19.26
CA LEU A 38 13.78 6.24 -17.86
C LEU A 38 14.87 7.28 -17.54
N LEU A 39 14.50 8.55 -17.64
CA LEU A 39 15.34 9.67 -17.20
C LEU A 39 15.52 9.63 -15.69
N LEU A 40 16.61 10.23 -15.19
CA LEU A 40 16.92 10.29 -13.76
C LEU A 40 15.75 10.85 -12.92
N GLN A 41 15.04 11.84 -13.48
CA GLN A 41 13.86 12.44 -12.84
C GLN A 41 12.73 11.41 -12.62
N ASN A 42 12.48 10.56 -13.61
CA ASN A 42 11.44 9.53 -13.54
C ASN A 42 11.83 8.44 -12.53
N ILE A 43 13.09 8.01 -12.55
CA ILE A 43 13.61 7.04 -11.57
C ILE A 43 13.49 7.57 -10.14
N LEU A 44 13.82 8.85 -9.92
CA LEU A 44 13.66 9.50 -8.62
C LEU A 44 12.19 9.57 -8.20
N ALA A 45 11.28 9.96 -9.10
CA ALA A 45 9.85 10.01 -8.81
C ALA A 45 9.29 8.64 -8.41
N MET A 46 9.63 7.57 -9.15
CA MET A 46 9.22 6.20 -8.84
C MET A 46 9.79 5.71 -7.50
N SER A 47 11.05 6.07 -7.22
CA SER A 47 11.71 5.72 -5.96
C SER A 47 11.06 6.42 -4.77
N VAL A 48 10.73 7.71 -4.90
CA VAL A 48 10.03 8.48 -3.87
C VAL A 48 8.63 7.91 -3.62
N LEU A 49 7.88 7.60 -4.69
CA LEU A 49 6.57 6.97 -4.56
C LEU A 49 6.66 5.62 -3.85
N GLY A 50 7.64 4.78 -4.24
CA GLY A 50 7.91 3.52 -3.58
C GLY A 50 8.22 3.69 -2.10
N LEU A 51 9.08 4.65 -1.74
CA LEU A 51 9.39 4.93 -0.34
C LEU A 51 8.18 5.40 0.46
N ILE A 52 7.30 6.23 -0.12
CA ILE A 52 6.05 6.67 0.54
C ILE A 52 5.16 5.46 0.81
N LEU A 53 4.87 4.64 -0.20
CA LEU A 53 3.99 3.48 -0.06
C LEU A 53 4.60 2.40 0.85
N GLY A 54 5.91 2.17 0.76
CA GLY A 54 6.64 1.30 1.67
C GLY A 54 6.62 1.79 3.12
N SER A 55 6.72 3.10 3.35
CA SER A 55 6.63 3.68 4.69
C SER A 55 5.24 3.48 5.31
N ILE A 56 4.17 3.55 4.50
CA ILE A 56 2.82 3.25 4.97
C ILE A 56 2.71 1.78 5.42
N ALA A 57 3.20 0.83 4.61
CA ALA A 57 3.22 -0.59 4.98
C ALA A 57 4.05 -0.84 6.26
N PHE A 58 5.20 -0.17 6.39
CA PHE A 58 6.02 -0.19 7.59
C PHE A 58 5.21 0.24 8.82
N LEU A 59 4.54 1.40 8.76
CA LEU A 59 3.78 1.95 9.88
C LEU A 59 2.64 1.01 10.29
N PHE A 60 1.92 0.42 9.33
CA PHE A 60 0.86 -0.53 9.63
C PHE A 60 1.36 -1.77 10.37
N LEU A 61 2.47 -2.37 9.94
CA LEU A 61 3.01 -3.53 10.64
C LEU A 61 3.67 -3.15 11.99
N PHE A 62 4.32 -1.98 12.05
CA PHE A 62 4.94 -1.47 13.28
C PHE A 62 3.90 -1.25 14.38
N PHE A 63 2.76 -0.62 14.05
CA PHE A 63 1.64 -0.39 14.96
C PHE A 63 0.66 -1.57 15.07
N ARG A 64 0.94 -2.71 14.44
CA ARG A 64 0.09 -3.92 14.47
C ARG A 64 -1.32 -3.69 13.91
N LEU A 65 -1.47 -2.80 12.94
CA LEU A 65 -2.72 -2.51 12.23
C LEU A 65 -2.94 -3.54 11.11
N TYR A 66 -3.08 -4.81 11.48
CA TYR A 66 -3.09 -5.93 10.53
C TYR A 66 -4.25 -5.88 9.53
N TYR A 67 -5.44 -5.40 9.94
CA TYR A 67 -6.59 -5.27 9.04
C TYR A 67 -6.36 -4.17 8.01
N ALA A 68 -5.84 -3.01 8.44
CA ALA A 68 -5.45 -1.94 7.54
C ALA A 68 -4.38 -2.39 6.55
N LEU A 69 -3.37 -3.13 7.03
CA LEU A 69 -2.29 -3.67 6.19
C LEU A 69 -2.81 -4.58 5.09
N GLY A 70 -3.72 -5.52 5.42
CA GLY A 70 -4.27 -6.46 4.45
C GLY A 70 -5.05 -5.77 3.34
N ILE A 71 -5.94 -4.83 3.69
CA ILE A 71 -6.77 -4.09 2.73
C ILE A 71 -5.91 -3.15 1.88
N TYR A 72 -4.94 -2.48 2.49
CA TYR A 72 -3.98 -1.64 1.77
C TYR A 72 -3.14 -2.44 0.77
N ALA A 73 -2.62 -3.60 1.18
CA ALA A 73 -1.88 -4.48 0.29
C ALA A 73 -2.73 -4.99 -0.88
N ALA A 74 -4.01 -5.30 -0.64
CA ALA A 74 -4.94 -5.64 -1.71
C ALA A 74 -5.13 -4.48 -2.70
N GLY A 75 -5.28 -3.25 -2.20
CA GLY A 75 -5.35 -2.04 -3.03
C GLY A 75 -4.08 -1.82 -3.88
N LEU A 76 -2.90 -2.07 -3.32
CA LEU A 76 -1.62 -2.04 -4.05
C LEU A 76 -1.58 -3.08 -5.17
N VAL A 77 -1.94 -4.33 -4.90
CA VAL A 77 -1.89 -5.40 -5.90
C VAL A 77 -2.93 -5.16 -7.00
N LEU A 78 -4.16 -4.82 -6.63
CA LEU A 78 -5.23 -4.53 -7.60
C LEU A 78 -4.92 -3.28 -8.43
N GLY A 79 -4.43 -2.21 -7.80
CA GLY A 79 -4.00 -1.00 -8.49
C GLY A 79 -2.91 -1.29 -9.51
N SER A 80 -1.89 -2.05 -9.12
CA SER A 80 -0.81 -2.50 -10.02
C SER A 80 -1.34 -3.31 -11.20
N ALA A 81 -2.22 -4.28 -10.94
CA ALA A 81 -2.79 -5.14 -11.98
C ALA A 81 -3.62 -4.33 -12.99
N VAL A 82 -4.46 -3.39 -12.50
CA VAL A 82 -5.28 -2.53 -13.36
C VAL A 82 -4.38 -1.61 -14.20
N MET A 83 -3.40 -0.96 -13.60
CA MET A 83 -2.44 -0.09 -14.31
C MET A 83 -1.76 -0.83 -15.46
N ILE A 84 -1.17 -2.00 -15.18
CA ILE A 84 -0.50 -2.82 -16.20
C ILE A 84 -1.49 -3.23 -17.30
N SER A 85 -2.71 -3.63 -16.93
CA SER A 85 -3.73 -4.00 -17.91
C SER A 85 -4.13 -2.83 -18.82
N THR A 86 -4.15 -1.60 -18.31
CA THR A 86 -4.46 -0.39 -19.07
C THR A 86 -3.35 -0.09 -20.07
N PHE A 87 -2.08 -0.19 -19.65
CA PHE A 87 -0.93 0.01 -20.54
C PHE A 87 -0.90 -1.03 -21.67
N LEU A 88 -1.24 -2.29 -21.39
CA LEU A 88 -1.29 -3.34 -22.40
C LEU A 88 -2.45 -3.19 -23.40
N LYS A 89 -3.57 -2.60 -22.99
CA LYS A 89 -4.75 -2.45 -23.86
C LYS A 89 -4.64 -1.25 -24.81
N GLY A 90 -3.72 -0.32 -24.57
CA GLY A 90 -3.50 0.84 -25.44
C GLY A 90 -4.76 1.69 -25.61
N VAL A 91 -5.15 2.42 -24.56
CA VAL A 91 -6.39 3.21 -24.53
C VAL A 91 -6.21 4.52 -25.30
N ALA A 92 -6.15 4.44 -26.63
CA ALA A 92 -6.23 5.57 -27.55
C ALA A 92 -5.35 6.80 -27.20
N GLY A 93 -4.15 6.58 -26.64
CA GLY A 93 -3.20 7.63 -26.25
C GLY A 93 -3.37 8.19 -24.83
N TRP A 94 -4.31 7.64 -24.05
CA TRP A 94 -4.56 8.02 -22.65
C TRP A 94 -4.13 6.93 -21.65
N GLU A 95 -3.51 5.86 -22.14
CA GLU A 95 -3.11 4.71 -21.33
C GLU A 95 -2.28 5.10 -20.12
N ASP A 96 -1.31 6.02 -20.27
CA ASP A 96 -0.45 6.49 -19.19
C ASP A 96 -1.26 7.11 -18.05
N LEU A 97 -2.05 8.13 -18.38
CA LEU A 97 -2.84 8.89 -17.41
C LEU A 97 -3.87 7.98 -16.72
N ILE A 98 -4.60 7.18 -17.51
CA ILE A 98 -5.63 6.29 -16.96
C ILE A 98 -5.00 5.22 -16.08
N GLY A 99 -3.87 4.64 -16.49
CA GLY A 99 -3.17 3.62 -15.71
C GLY A 99 -2.68 4.17 -14.38
N LEU A 100 -2.00 5.33 -14.40
CA LEU A 100 -1.49 6.00 -13.20
C LEU A 100 -2.62 6.42 -12.25
N LEU A 101 -3.69 7.03 -12.78
CA LEU A 101 -4.83 7.44 -11.96
C LEU A 101 -5.53 6.23 -11.34
N SER A 102 -5.72 5.15 -12.11
CA SER A 102 -6.34 3.92 -11.61
C SER A 102 -5.51 3.31 -10.47
N TYR A 103 -4.19 3.30 -10.61
CA TYR A 103 -3.28 2.86 -9.54
C TYR A 103 -3.46 3.71 -8.28
N LEU A 104 -3.35 5.04 -8.39
CA LEU A 104 -3.44 5.94 -7.25
C LEU A 104 -4.80 5.88 -6.55
N LEU A 105 -5.89 5.78 -7.32
CA LEU A 105 -7.24 5.66 -6.79
C LEU A 105 -7.44 4.34 -6.04
N LEU A 106 -7.03 3.20 -6.62
CA LEU A 106 -7.19 1.90 -5.97
C LEU A 106 -6.31 1.76 -4.71
N VAL A 107 -5.09 2.29 -4.75
CA VAL A 107 -4.22 2.35 -3.57
C VAL A 107 -4.79 3.27 -2.50
N GLY A 108 -5.26 4.46 -2.89
CA GLY A 108 -5.90 5.43 -2.00
C GLY A 108 -7.17 4.88 -1.36
N MET A 109 -8.01 4.18 -2.12
CA MET A 109 -9.17 3.47 -1.61
C MET A 109 -8.77 2.35 -0.65
N GLY A 110 -7.76 1.54 -0.99
CA GLY A 110 -7.24 0.49 -0.10
C GLY A 110 -6.72 1.07 1.22
N LEU A 111 -6.05 2.22 1.17
CA LEU A 111 -5.60 2.94 2.36
C LEU A 111 -6.78 3.43 3.20
N ALA A 112 -7.73 4.14 2.59
CA ALA A 112 -8.87 4.73 3.28
C ALA A 112 -9.77 3.63 3.89
N LEU A 113 -10.14 2.62 3.11
CA LEU A 113 -10.93 1.48 3.58
C LEU A 113 -10.19 0.68 4.64
N GLY A 114 -8.88 0.47 4.48
CA GLY A 114 -8.06 -0.22 5.47
C GLY A 114 -8.10 0.47 6.83
N LEU A 115 -7.92 1.79 6.85
CA LEU A 115 -8.01 2.58 8.08
C LEU A 115 -9.42 2.59 8.67
N LEU A 116 -10.46 2.71 7.83
CA LEU A 116 -11.85 2.67 8.28
C LEU A 116 -12.20 1.33 8.94
N VAL A 117 -11.84 0.21 8.31
CA VAL A 117 -12.06 -1.13 8.89
C VAL A 117 -11.29 -1.29 10.18
N GLN A 118 -10.02 -0.86 10.22
CA GLN A 118 -9.21 -0.91 11.43
C GLN A 118 -9.82 -0.10 12.58
N LEU A 119 -10.38 1.08 12.29
CA LEU A 119 -11.07 1.92 13.26
C LEU A 119 -12.35 1.26 13.80
N ILE A 120 -13.17 0.69 12.91
CA ILE A 120 -14.40 -0.04 13.29
C ILE A 120 -14.06 -1.20 14.22
N VAL A 121 -13.07 -2.02 13.85
CA VAL A 121 -12.63 -3.16 14.68
C VAL A 121 -12.14 -2.68 16.05
N TYR A 122 -11.36 -1.60 16.10
CA TYR A 122 -10.89 -1.03 17.35
C TYR A 122 -12.03 -0.58 18.27
N LEU A 123 -13.03 0.13 17.73
CA LEU A 123 -14.20 0.60 18.50
C LEU A 123 -15.05 -0.57 19.03
N VAL A 124 -15.29 -1.60 18.21
CA VAL A 124 -16.06 -2.79 18.62
C VAL A 124 -15.33 -3.53 19.76
N GLN A 125 -14.01 -3.72 19.64
CA GLN A 125 -13.24 -4.39 20.68
C GLN A 125 -13.18 -3.59 21.98
N ARG A 126 -13.08 -2.26 21.89
CA ARG A 126 -13.12 -1.38 23.06
C ARG A 126 -14.45 -1.49 23.81
N ASN A 127 -15.57 -1.49 23.09
CA ASN A 127 -16.90 -1.57 23.68
C ASN A 127 -17.18 -2.91 24.34
N LYS A 128 -16.67 -4.03 23.78
CA LYS A 128 -16.80 -5.35 24.41
C LYS A 128 -16.06 -5.42 25.75
N LYS A 129 -14.81 -4.96 25.79
CA LYS A 129 -14.01 -4.92 27.03
C LYS A 129 -14.64 -4.04 28.11
N ALA A 130 -15.25 -2.91 27.72
CA ALA A 130 -15.95 -2.04 28.66
C ALA A 130 -17.19 -2.70 29.29
N LYS A 131 -17.91 -3.56 28.54
CA LYS A 131 -19.06 -4.31 29.06
C LYS A 131 -18.63 -5.46 29.98
N GLU A 132 -17.52 -6.14 29.65
CA GLU A 132 -16.98 -7.24 30.46
C GLU A 132 -16.33 -6.74 31.77
N GLY A 133 -15.69 -5.56 31.77
CA GLY A 133 -15.13 -4.93 32.97
C GLY A 133 -16.14 -4.23 33.89
N GLY A 134 -17.39 -4.08 33.45
CA GLY A 134 -18.51 -3.53 34.24
C GLY A 134 -19.35 -4.59 34.97
N GLN A 135 -19.00 -5.87 34.82
CA GLN A 135 -19.56 -6.98 35.61
C GLN A 135 -18.53 -7.40 36.66
N ALA A 136 -18.31 -6.55 37.67
CA ALA A 136 -17.80 -7.03 38.95
C ALA A 136 -19.03 -7.28 39.85
N PRO A 137 -19.14 -8.46 40.51
CA PRO A 137 -20.17 -8.69 41.52
C PRO A 137 -20.06 -7.72 42.70
#